data_AF-A0A5J5UR74-F1
#
_entry.id   AF-A0A5J5UR74-F1
#
_cell.length_a   1.000
_cell.length_b   1.000
_cell.length_c   1.000
_cell.angle_alpha   90.00
_cell.angle_beta   90.00
_cell.angle_gamma   90.00
#
_symmetry.space_group_name_H-M   'P 1'
#
loop_
_entity.id
_entity.type
_entity.pdbx_description
1 polymer ?
#
loop_
_entity_poly.entity_id
_entity_poly.type
_entity_poly.pdbx_seq_one_letter_code
_entity_poly.pdbx_strand_id
1 'polypeptide(L)'
;MGLLSIIQKIKRKEKEMRILMVGLDNSGKTTIVLKINGEDTSVISPTLGFNIKTITYQKYTLNIWDVGGQRTIRSYWRNYFEQTDGLVWVVDSSDLRRLDDCKMELDTLLKEERLSRASLLILANKQDIKGALTQAEIAKVRLLVDN
;
A
#
# COMPACT_ATOMS: atom_id res chain seq x y z
N MET A 1 15.59 -9.03 25.02
CA MET A 1 14.46 -8.07 24.97
C MET A 1 15.01 -6.67 24.84
N GLY A 2 14.86 -6.03 23.67
CA GLY A 2 15.47 -4.72 23.37
C GLY A 2 14.49 -3.54 23.49
N LEU A 3 15.03 -2.33 23.58
CA LEU A 3 14.29 -1.06 23.67
C LEU A 3 13.20 -0.93 22.58
N LEU A 4 13.50 -1.36 21.35
CA LEU A 4 12.57 -1.33 20.22
C LEU A 4 11.28 -2.13 20.50
N SER A 5 11.40 -3.29 21.16
CA SER A 5 10.25 -4.14 21.48
C SER A 5 9.37 -3.55 22.59
N ILE A 6 9.95 -2.73 23.47
CA ILE A 6 9.22 -1.99 24.51
C ILE A 6 8.43 -0.86 23.85
N ILE A 7 9.05 -0.10 22.95
CA ILE A 7 8.39 0.96 22.19
C ILE A 7 7.22 0.40 21.37
N GLN A 8 7.39 -0.76 20.72
CA GLN A 8 6.31 -1.43 19.98
C GLN A 8 5.12 -1.82 20.89
N LYS A 9 5.38 -2.31 22.10
CA LYS A 9 4.31 -2.63 23.07
C LYS A 9 3.57 -1.38 23.53
N ILE A 10 4.28 -0.26 23.72
CA ILE A 10 3.68 1.04 24.06
C ILE A 10 2.80 1.54 22.91
N LYS A 11 3.30 1.52 21.67
CA LYS A 11 2.50 1.90 20.48
C LYS A 11 1.22 1.09 20.32
N ARG A 12 1.28 -0.23 20.54
CA ARG A 12 0.08 -1.09 20.53
C ARG A 12 -0.93 -0.72 21.62
N LYS A 13 -0.46 -0.27 22.79
CA LYS A 13 -1.31 0.26 23.87
C LYS A 13 -1.91 1.62 23.49
N GLU A 14 -1.16 2.43 22.75
CA GLU A 14 -1.55 3.76 22.26
C GLU A 14 -2.41 3.71 20.98
N LYS A 15 -2.68 2.52 20.44
CA LYS A 15 -3.49 2.32 19.22
C LYS A 15 -2.91 3.06 17.99
N GLU A 16 -1.60 3.23 17.98
CA GLU A 16 -0.88 3.70 16.80
C GLU A 16 -0.61 2.53 15.86
N MET A 17 -0.84 2.74 14.56
CA MET A 17 -0.56 1.75 13.53
C MET A 17 0.29 2.36 12.42
N ARG A 18 1.26 1.60 11.93
CA ARG A 18 2.06 1.94 10.76
C ARG A 18 1.50 1.23 9.53
N ILE A 19 0.96 2.01 8.60
CA ILE A 19 0.38 1.51 7.35
C ILE A 19 1.32 1.83 6.20
N LEU A 20 1.71 0.84 5.41
CA LEU A 20 2.52 1.01 4.22
C LEU A 20 1.63 0.96 2.97
N MET A 21 1.57 2.04 2.19
CA MET A 21 0.82 2.10 0.94
C MET A 21 1.77 2.00 -0.27
N VAL A 22 1.61 0.93 -1.04
CA VAL A 22 2.49 0.55 -2.15
C VAL A 22 1.68 -0.03 -3.32
N GLY A 23 2.32 -0.16 -4.48
CA GLY A 23 1.68 -0.47 -5.76
C GLY A 23 2.35 0.29 -6.88
N LEU A 24 2.06 -0.07 -8.13
CA LEU A 24 2.70 0.56 -9.30
C LEU A 24 2.43 2.08 -9.36
N ASP A 25 3.29 2.80 -10.06
CA ASP A 25 3.02 4.21 -10.40
C ASP A 25 1.66 4.36 -11.09
N ASN A 26 1.03 5.53 -10.89
CA ASN A 26 -0.31 5.86 -11.37
C ASN A 26 -1.45 4.99 -10.80
N SER A 27 -1.22 4.08 -9.85
CA SER A 27 -2.32 3.29 -9.25
C SER A 27 -3.28 4.09 -8.37
N GLY A 28 -2.93 5.32 -8.00
CA GLY A 28 -3.78 6.24 -7.24
C GLY A 28 -3.51 6.28 -5.72
N LYS A 29 -2.37 5.74 -5.25
CA LYS A 29 -1.97 5.73 -3.83
C LYS A 29 -2.09 7.10 -3.16
N THR A 30 -1.35 8.10 -3.66
CA THR A 30 -1.35 9.46 -3.12
C THR A 30 -2.74 10.07 -3.12
N THR A 31 -3.53 9.87 -4.19
CA THR A 31 -4.92 10.33 -4.27
C THR A 31 -5.79 9.74 -3.16
N ILE A 32 -5.67 8.44 -2.89
CA ILE A 32 -6.42 7.77 -1.82
C ILE A 32 -6.03 8.35 -0.47
N VAL A 33 -4.72 8.50 -0.19
CA VAL A 33 -4.25 9.04 1.10
C VAL A 33 -4.76 10.45 1.34
N LEU A 34 -4.64 11.33 0.34
CA LEU A 34 -5.12 12.71 0.42
C LEU A 34 -6.65 12.75 0.61
N LYS A 35 -7.39 11.95 -0.15
CA LYS A 35 -8.86 11.89 -0.06
C LYS A 35 -9.35 11.41 1.30
N ILE A 36 -8.72 10.40 1.89
CA ILE A 36 -9.06 9.92 3.25
C ILE A 36 -8.73 11.00 4.29
N ASN A 37 -7.70 11.82 4.06
CA ASN A 37 -7.34 12.92 4.94
C ASN A 37 -8.12 14.22 4.68
N GLY A 38 -9.10 14.21 3.76
CA GLY A 38 -9.90 15.39 3.41
C GLY A 38 -9.13 16.50 2.67
N GLU A 39 -8.01 16.16 2.05
CA GLU A 39 -7.17 17.10 1.30
C GLU A 39 -7.60 17.22 -0.17
N ASP A 40 -7.22 18.32 -0.81
CA ASP A 40 -7.45 18.53 -2.24
C ASP A 40 -6.69 17.49 -3.08
N THR A 41 -7.35 17.04 -4.14
CA THR A 41 -6.83 16.02 -5.08
C THR A 41 -6.85 16.51 -6.52
N SER A 42 -7.10 17.81 -6.75
CA SER A 42 -7.17 18.41 -8.09
C SER A 42 -5.84 18.34 -8.85
N VAL A 43 -4.71 18.48 -8.15
CA VAL A 43 -3.36 18.44 -8.72
C VAL A 43 -2.51 17.45 -7.94
N ILE A 44 -2.13 16.34 -8.59
CA ILE A 44 -1.29 15.29 -7.98
C ILE A 44 -0.16 14.96 -8.96
N SER A 45 1.08 15.12 -8.49
CA SER A 45 2.29 14.74 -9.23
C SER A 45 2.78 13.35 -8.83
N PRO A 46 3.51 12.62 -9.71
CA PRO A 46 4.14 11.36 -9.34
C PRO A 46 5.08 11.51 -8.13
N THR A 47 4.90 10.67 -7.12
CA THR A 47 5.78 10.63 -5.94
C THR A 47 7.15 10.04 -6.30
N LEU A 48 8.22 10.80 -6.08
CA LEU A 48 9.61 10.38 -6.35
C LEU A 48 10.26 9.65 -5.16
N GLY A 49 9.70 9.80 -3.96
CA GLY A 49 10.18 9.17 -2.73
C GLY A 49 9.02 8.61 -1.92
N PHE A 50 8.71 9.26 -0.80
CA PHE A 50 7.58 8.89 0.04
C PHE A 50 6.98 10.11 0.72
N ASN A 51 5.72 10.00 1.12
CA ASN A 51 5.03 10.94 2.01
C ASN A 51 4.56 10.19 3.26
N ILE A 52 4.49 10.91 4.38
CA ILE A 52 3.86 10.40 5.60
C ILE A 52 2.63 11.26 5.90
N LYS A 53 1.49 10.60 6.09
CA LYS A 53 0.25 11.26 6.54
C LYS A 53 -0.27 10.53 7.76
N THR A 54 -0.60 11.30 8.80
CA THR A 54 -1.18 10.78 10.03
C THR A 54 -2.68 11.03 10.00
N ILE A 55 -3.46 9.97 10.11
CA ILE A 55 -4.93 10.01 10.07
C ILE A 55 -5.46 9.43 11.37
N THR A 56 -6.34 10.15 12.05
CA THR A 56 -7.06 9.61 13.21
C THR A 56 -8.35 8.97 12.73
N TYR A 57 -8.50 7.66 12.94
CA TYR A 57 -9.72 6.93 12.64
C TYR A 57 -10.25 6.25 13.90
N GLN A 58 -11.40 6.72 14.40
CA GLN A 58 -11.95 6.34 15.70
C GLN A 58 -10.93 6.54 16.81
N LYS A 59 -10.50 5.45 17.46
CA LYS A 59 -9.53 5.41 18.55
C LYS A 59 -8.10 5.10 18.07
N TYR A 60 -7.87 4.97 16.76
CA TYR A 60 -6.58 4.61 16.17
C TYR A 60 -5.93 5.81 15.49
N THR A 61 -4.61 5.89 15.61
CA THR A 61 -3.77 6.84 14.88
C THR A 61 -3.01 6.07 13.80
N LEU A 62 -3.35 6.30 12.54
CA LEU A 62 -2.76 5.62 11.39
C LEU A 62 -1.66 6.50 10.80
N ASN A 63 -0.41 6.03 10.86
CA ASN A 63 0.72 6.66 10.19
C ASN A 63 0.91 5.97 8.82
N ILE A 64 0.39 6.61 7.76
CA ILE A 64 0.40 6.07 6.40
C ILE A 64 1.66 6.54 5.69
N TRP A 65 2.47 5.58 5.24
CA TRP A 65 3.65 5.77 4.41
C TRP A 65 3.25 5.53 2.94
N ASP A 66 3.00 6.60 2.21
CA ASP A 66 2.71 6.58 0.76
C ASP A 66 4.03 6.59 -0.01
N VAL A 67 4.36 5.49 -0.68
CA VAL A 67 5.65 5.32 -1.35
C VAL A 67 5.47 5.37 -2.87
N GLY A 68 6.35 6.10 -3.54
CA GLY A 68 6.38 6.18 -5.00
C GLY A 68 6.51 4.81 -5.67
N GLY A 69 5.79 4.60 -6.78
CA GLY A 69 5.68 3.30 -7.45
C GLY A 69 6.40 3.18 -8.79
N GLN A 70 7.15 4.22 -9.19
CA GLN A 70 7.85 4.22 -10.47
C GLN A 70 8.90 3.11 -10.49
N ARG A 71 9.04 2.43 -11.62
CA ARG A 71 9.93 1.26 -11.76
C ARG A 71 11.36 1.53 -11.26
N THR A 72 11.89 2.73 -11.50
CA THR A 72 13.23 3.16 -11.11
C THR A 72 13.44 3.25 -9.59
N ILE A 73 12.37 3.36 -8.80
CA ILE A 73 12.44 3.54 -7.34
C ILE A 73 11.86 2.37 -6.54
N ARG A 74 11.27 1.35 -7.19
CA ARG A 74 10.67 0.19 -6.49
C ARG A 74 11.67 -0.59 -5.64
N SER A 75 12.94 -0.61 -6.04
CA SER A 75 14.03 -1.23 -5.26
C SER A 75 14.26 -0.60 -3.88
N TYR A 76 13.74 0.61 -3.64
CA TYR A 76 13.79 1.29 -2.35
C TYR A 76 12.59 0.99 -1.45
N TRP A 77 11.55 0.30 -1.93
CA TRP A 77 10.39 -0.09 -1.10
C TRP A 77 10.80 -0.84 0.16
N ARG A 78 11.82 -1.69 0.04
CA ARG A 78 12.41 -2.49 1.12
C ARG A 78 12.93 -1.67 2.30
N ASN A 79 13.17 -0.38 2.11
CA ASN A 79 13.58 0.53 3.19
C ASN A 79 12.43 0.87 4.14
N TYR A 80 11.18 0.57 3.74
CA TYR A 80 9.97 0.92 4.50
C TYR A 80 9.24 -0.30 5.08
N PHE A 81 9.76 -1.52 4.94
CA PHE A 81 9.03 -2.73 5.37
C PHE A 81 9.04 -2.93 6.89
N GLU A 82 10.10 -2.51 7.57
CA GLU A 82 10.26 -2.68 9.01
C GLU A 82 9.10 -2.05 9.80
N GLN A 83 8.58 -2.78 10.79
CA GLN A 83 7.51 -2.31 11.68
C GLN A 83 6.20 -1.93 10.95
N THR A 84 5.92 -2.50 9.78
CA THR A 84 4.62 -2.34 9.11
C THR A 84 3.57 -3.19 9.82
N ASP A 85 2.49 -2.57 10.31
CA ASP A 85 1.34 -3.28 10.90
C ASP A 85 0.33 -3.69 9.82
N GLY A 86 0.17 -2.85 8.80
CA GLY A 86 -0.74 -3.08 7.67
C GLY A 86 -0.12 -2.65 6.35
N LEU A 87 -0.31 -3.48 5.34
CA LEU A 87 0.15 -3.27 3.98
C LEU A 87 -1.07 -3.04 3.07
N VAL A 88 -1.10 -1.91 2.36
CA VAL A 88 -2.12 -1.60 1.36
C VAL A 88 -1.49 -1.65 -0.02
N TRP A 89 -1.87 -2.66 -0.80
CA TRP A 89 -1.48 -2.80 -2.19
C TRP A 89 -2.54 -2.20 -3.10
N VAL A 90 -2.20 -1.13 -3.82
CA VAL A 90 -3.15 -0.41 -4.69
C VAL A 90 -2.95 -0.80 -6.15
N VAL A 91 -4.01 -1.31 -6.76
CA VAL A 91 -4.05 -1.77 -8.16
C VAL A 91 -4.87 -0.79 -8.99
N ASP A 92 -4.34 -0.34 -10.13
CA ASP A 92 -5.16 0.31 -11.15
C ASP A 92 -5.97 -0.76 -11.89
N SER A 93 -7.27 -0.83 -11.63
CA SER A 93 -8.11 -1.89 -12.22
C SER A 93 -8.40 -1.66 -13.70
N SER A 94 -8.12 -0.47 -14.23
CA SER A 94 -8.30 -0.13 -15.64
C SER A 94 -7.06 -0.43 -16.50
N ASP A 95 -5.90 -0.67 -15.88
CA ASP A 95 -4.63 -0.83 -16.59
C ASP A 95 -4.27 -2.29 -16.85
N LEU A 96 -5.03 -2.91 -17.77
CA LEU A 96 -4.87 -4.32 -18.13
C LEU A 96 -3.45 -4.68 -18.59
N ARG A 97 -2.74 -3.74 -19.23
CA ARG A 97 -1.40 -3.96 -19.79
C ARG A 97 -0.33 -4.15 -18.73
N ARG A 98 -0.55 -3.65 -17.52
CA ARG A 98 0.42 -3.71 -16.41
C ARG A 98 -0.02 -4.65 -15.29
N LEU A 99 -1.06 -5.46 -15.49
CA LEU A 99 -1.52 -6.42 -14.48
C LEU A 99 -0.46 -7.46 -14.14
N ASP A 100 0.26 -7.97 -15.14
CA ASP A 100 1.34 -8.94 -14.91
C ASP A 100 2.51 -8.33 -14.13
N ASP A 101 2.93 -7.10 -14.46
CA ASP A 101 3.92 -6.33 -13.69
C ASP A 101 3.45 -6.11 -12.25
N CYS A 102 2.18 -5.71 -12.07
CA CYS A 102 1.58 -5.48 -10.76
C CYS A 102 1.57 -6.77 -9.92
N LYS A 103 1.25 -7.89 -10.53
CA LYS A 103 1.24 -9.21 -9.90
C LYS A 103 2.64 -9.66 -9.49
N MET A 104 3.62 -9.59 -10.39
CA MET A 104 5.01 -9.97 -10.10
C MET A 104 5.61 -9.16 -8.94
N GLU A 105 5.33 -7.86 -8.88
CA GLU A 105 5.79 -7.00 -7.79
C GLU A 105 5.12 -7.34 -6.45
N LEU A 106 3.81 -7.64 -6.47
CA LEU A 106 3.11 -8.12 -5.27
C LEU A 106 3.68 -9.45 -4.79
N ASP A 107 3.90 -10.42 -5.69
CA ASP A 107 4.47 -11.73 -5.34
C ASP A 107 5.88 -11.61 -4.75
N THR A 108 6.69 -10.68 -5.28
CA THR A 108 8.01 -10.36 -4.72
C THR A 108 7.88 -9.79 -3.31
N LEU A 109 6.94 -8.85 -3.12
CA LEU A 109 6.72 -8.19 -1.85
C LEU A 109 6.20 -9.15 -0.77
N LEU A 110 5.35 -10.13 -1.13
CA LEU A 110 4.83 -11.13 -0.18
C LEU A 110 5.87 -12.13 0.31
N LYS A 111 7.01 -12.25 -0.37
CA LYS A 111 8.16 -13.08 0.06
C LYS A 111 9.04 -12.39 1.11
N GLU A 112 8.78 -11.12 1.42
CA GLU A 112 9.58 -10.36 2.37
C GLU A 112 9.23 -10.72 3.82
N GLU A 113 10.16 -11.38 4.52
CA GLU A 113 9.97 -11.81 5.91
C GLU A 113 9.62 -10.65 6.85
N ARG A 114 10.11 -9.44 6.56
CA ARG A 114 9.82 -8.21 7.33
C ARG A 114 8.35 -7.80 7.29
N LEU A 115 7.59 -8.29 6.31
CA LEU A 115 6.16 -8.06 6.15
C LEU A 115 5.30 -9.25 6.62
N SER A 116 5.91 -10.34 7.09
CA SER A 116 5.22 -11.58 7.49
C SER A 116 4.12 -11.40 8.55
N ARG A 117 4.19 -10.32 9.35
CA ARG A 117 3.21 -10.00 10.40
C ARG A 117 2.22 -8.92 10.01
N ALA A 118 2.40 -8.28 8.85
CA ALA A 118 1.51 -7.24 8.37
C ALA A 118 0.23 -7.85 7.81
N SER A 119 -0.92 -7.25 8.12
CA SER A 119 -2.16 -7.59 7.40
C SER A 119 -2.14 -6.98 6.00
N LEU A 120 -2.54 -7.75 4.98
CA LEU A 120 -2.62 -7.26 3.61
C LEU A 120 -4.05 -6.82 3.27
N LEU A 121 -4.18 -5.60 2.72
CA LEU A 121 -5.36 -5.12 2.02
C LEU A 121 -4.99 -4.85 0.55
N ILE A 122 -5.77 -5.41 -0.38
CA ILE A 122 -5.66 -5.07 -1.80
C ILE A 122 -6.80 -4.13 -2.16
N LEU A 123 -6.46 -2.97 -2.72
CA LEU A 123 -7.43 -2.01 -3.25
C LEU A 123 -7.45 -2.11 -4.78
N ALA A 124 -8.53 -2.67 -5.32
CA ALA A 124 -8.88 -2.59 -6.74
C ALA A 124 -9.40 -1.17 -7.04
N ASN A 125 -8.49 -0.25 -7.33
CA ASN A 125 -8.79 1.17 -7.50
C ASN A 125 -9.27 1.50 -8.93
N LYS A 126 -9.82 2.72 -9.11
CA LYS A 126 -10.33 3.27 -10.38
C LYS A 126 -11.52 2.53 -10.97
N GLN A 127 -12.40 2.02 -10.10
CA GLN A 127 -13.64 1.33 -10.48
C GLN A 127 -14.65 2.24 -11.22
N ASP A 128 -14.45 3.55 -11.15
CA ASP A 128 -15.21 4.56 -11.90
C ASP A 128 -14.90 4.55 -13.42
N ILE A 129 -13.76 4.00 -13.84
CA ILE A 129 -13.35 3.96 -15.24
C ILE A 129 -14.04 2.80 -15.96
N LYS A 130 -14.64 3.07 -17.13
CA LYS A 130 -15.24 2.05 -17.98
C LYS A 130 -14.19 1.00 -18.39
N GLY A 131 -14.49 -0.27 -18.15
CA GLY A 131 -13.59 -1.39 -18.45
C GLY A 131 -12.63 -1.72 -17.30
N ALA A 132 -12.74 -1.07 -16.14
CA ALA A 132 -12.05 -1.49 -14.94
C ALA A 132 -12.46 -2.90 -14.52
N LEU A 133 -11.48 -3.75 -14.20
CA LEU A 133 -11.71 -5.06 -13.64
C LEU A 133 -12.38 -4.96 -12.27
N THR A 134 -13.35 -5.84 -12.03
CA THR A 134 -14.00 -5.99 -10.74
C THR A 134 -13.03 -6.53 -9.69
N GLN A 135 -13.37 -6.36 -8.41
CA GLN A 135 -12.62 -6.94 -7.29
C GLN A 135 -12.45 -8.45 -7.43
N ALA A 136 -13.46 -9.16 -7.94
CA ALA A 136 -13.41 -10.60 -8.15
C ALA A 136 -12.42 -10.99 -9.25
N GLU A 137 -12.33 -10.21 -10.33
CA GLU A 137 -11.35 -10.43 -11.40
C GLU A 137 -9.93 -10.14 -10.92
N ILE A 138 -9.71 -9.04 -10.18
CA ILE A 138 -8.41 -8.75 -9.55
C ILE A 138 -8.01 -9.86 -8.58
N ALA A 139 -8.93 -10.39 -7.79
CA ALA A 139 -8.65 -11.52 -6.90
C ALA A 139 -8.26 -12.80 -7.68
N LYS A 140 -8.91 -13.07 -8.82
CA LYS A 140 -8.57 -14.22 -9.68
C LYS A 140 -7.19 -14.08 -10.32
N VAL A 141 -6.78 -12.87 -10.73
CA VAL A 141 -5.42 -12.62 -11.26
C VAL A 141 -4.35 -13.10 -10.28
N ARG A 142 -4.60 -12.96 -8.97
CA ARG A 142 -3.75 -13.49 -7.89
C ARG A 142 -3.84 -15.02 -7.73
N LEU A 143 -5.03 -15.61 -7.84
CA LEU A 143 -5.25 -17.06 -7.65
C LEU A 143 -4.70 -17.93 -8.80
N LEU A 144 -4.38 -17.35 -9.96
CA LEU A 144 -3.85 -18.07 -11.12
C LEU A 144 -2.31 -18.28 -11.10
N VAL A 145 -1.68 -18.40 -9.93
CA VAL A 145 -0.24 -18.80 -9.79
C VAL A 145 -0.03 -20.02 -8.92
N ASP A 146 -1.08 -20.54 -8.28
CA ASP A 146 -0.99 -21.83 -7.60
C ASP A 146 -1.30 -22.94 -8.62
N ASN A 147 -0.32 -23.24 -9.49
CA ASN A 147 -0.16 -24.51 -10.23
C ASN A 147 1.31 -24.74 -10.55
#